data_AF-A0A1Y3RA18-F1
#
_entry.id   AF-A0A1Y3RA18-F1
#
_cell.length_a   1.000
_cell.length_b   1.000
_cell.length_c   1.000
_cell.angle_alpha   90.00
_cell.angle_beta   90.00
_cell.angle_gamma   90.00
#
_symmetry.space_group_name_H-M   'P 1'
#
loop_
_entity.id
_entity.type
_entity.pdbx_description
1 polymer ?
#
loop_
_entity_poly.entity_id
_entity_poly.type
_entity_poly.pdbx_seq_one_letter_code
_entity_poly.pdbx_strand_id
1 'polypeptide(L)'
;MAKKYESANEGWDNDKSHITPLPKDMPDDPDKYIGRYMVGTFAVVFRLNFQPAAEKRDYRWRGVMGIQGANGYYLEMKGDLYNAMKAHWDEKEAKLREAYPDGIPEKKWKDFQRKSNEAMKATMLLHSNAESEEEIKHYIAQCGVELCQKHWEAIRDQQYRSGKRAGVTMLAAWDLVGESFMLQYATRSKRYQDEIRRSIQGVALQLSGHLMHMVTPVMVRQCMSDLGNDEKVKQRFRRAEQFWDYCIGNQLADGKNPITDLLKGGKHKAVNAAAAERSISKQVMLKDEEEQRLNEYLEANWQNALGRALLLCKEAALNPGELSGLQVRHLMICEKPLRVHVRRVRFYAGSATQDYTVPLSPFCARLMKRWYDDLVEQNPDADLSDIYVCGAGNEPTARDAIDLYIRRMLMALNIPGDNPDKRTYGWNLLRDNLEHRLVTHCGLQATSGAVKFLLGRSLASDTTSDHYHNFADPSGQEMLYRALARDRRFFCEPVPRLSGEGVYPAQDPRKRNLLEIEVAVKADSTLDLSCLHGISGTLSVLEP
;
A
#
# COMPACT_ATOMS: atom_id res chain seq x y z
N MET A 1 -4.15 15.29 24.18
CA MET A 1 -4.50 15.99 22.92
C MET A 1 -3.62 15.56 21.76
N ALA A 2 -2.32 15.31 21.93
CA ALA A 2 -1.43 14.83 20.86
C ALA A 2 -1.79 13.44 20.23
N LYS A 3 -2.58 12.59 20.88
CA LYS A 3 -2.89 11.22 20.40
C LYS A 3 -4.05 11.10 19.39
N LYS A 4 -4.87 12.14 19.19
CA LYS A 4 -5.84 12.21 18.08
C LYS A 4 -5.17 12.62 16.75
N TYR A 5 -3.89 12.99 16.81
CA TYR A 5 -3.17 13.69 15.74
C TYR A 5 -2.55 12.74 14.71
N GLU A 6 -2.11 11.54 15.12
CA GLU A 6 -1.42 10.59 14.23
C GLU A 6 -2.42 9.83 13.33
N SER A 7 -3.59 9.42 13.84
CA SER A 7 -4.61 8.70 13.03
C SER A 7 -5.29 9.57 11.97
N ALA A 8 -5.31 10.90 12.16
CA ALA A 8 -5.87 11.85 11.22
C ALA A 8 -4.99 12.04 9.96
N ASN A 9 -3.67 11.81 10.06
CA ASN A 9 -2.78 11.99 8.91
C ASN A 9 -2.68 10.75 8.01
N GLU A 10 -2.92 9.54 8.54
CA GLU A 10 -2.91 8.29 7.73
C GLU A 10 -3.92 8.33 6.56
N GLY A 11 -5.02 9.07 6.72
CA GLY A 11 -6.01 9.23 5.66
C GLY A 11 -5.47 9.99 4.44
N TRP A 12 -4.54 10.93 4.61
CA TRP A 12 -3.94 11.70 3.51
C TRP A 12 -2.88 10.92 2.73
N ASP A 13 -2.30 9.88 3.34
CA ASP A 13 -1.38 8.95 2.67
C ASP A 13 -2.12 7.98 1.72
N ASN A 14 -3.45 7.96 1.77
CA ASN A 14 -4.28 7.20 0.83
C ASN A 14 -4.30 7.87 -0.55
N ASP A 15 -4.05 7.11 -1.61
CA ASP A 15 -4.04 7.58 -3.01
C ASP A 15 -5.37 8.19 -3.47
N LYS A 16 -6.48 7.85 -2.81
CA LYS A 16 -7.80 8.42 -3.08
C LYS A 16 -8.05 9.73 -2.34
N SER A 17 -7.24 10.05 -1.34
CA SER A 17 -7.31 11.32 -0.63
C SER A 17 -6.57 12.40 -1.40
N HIS A 18 -7.24 13.50 -1.67
CA HIS A 18 -6.68 14.63 -2.38
C HIS A 18 -7.43 15.90 -2.01
N ILE A 19 -6.72 17.01 -2.09
CA ILE A 19 -7.29 18.35 -2.08
C ILE A 19 -6.85 19.03 -3.38
N THR A 20 -7.78 19.66 -4.06
CA THR A 20 -7.53 20.29 -5.36
C THR A 20 -8.06 21.72 -5.31
N PRO A 21 -7.19 22.72 -5.55
CA PRO A 21 -7.66 24.08 -5.80
C PRO A 21 -8.44 24.09 -7.12
N LEU A 22 -9.65 24.62 -7.10
CA LEU A 22 -10.38 24.86 -8.33
C LEU A 22 -9.81 26.10 -9.02
N PRO A 23 -9.67 26.07 -10.36
CA PRO A 23 -9.27 27.24 -11.13
C PRO A 23 -10.27 28.38 -10.87
N LYS A 24 -9.74 29.60 -10.82
CA LYS A 24 -10.55 30.82 -10.73
C LYS A 24 -11.14 31.13 -12.09
N ASP A 25 -12.43 31.38 -12.17
CA ASP A 25 -13.08 31.79 -13.41
C ASP A 25 -12.77 33.28 -13.69
N MET A 26 -12.62 34.09 -12.63
CA MET A 26 -12.13 35.47 -12.68
C MET A 26 -11.08 35.76 -11.59
N PRO A 27 -10.17 36.74 -11.77
CA PRO A 27 -9.10 37.06 -10.82
C PRO A 27 -9.59 37.34 -9.38
N ASP A 28 -10.78 37.91 -9.27
CA ASP A 28 -11.43 38.27 -8.00
C ASP A 28 -12.25 37.12 -7.37
N ASP A 29 -12.30 35.95 -8.02
CA ASP A 29 -13.01 34.82 -7.43
C ASP A 29 -12.30 34.32 -6.17
N PRO A 30 -13.07 34.03 -5.10
CA PRO A 30 -12.50 33.44 -3.91
C PRO A 30 -11.89 32.08 -4.22
N ASP A 31 -10.77 31.76 -3.58
CA ASP A 31 -10.15 30.44 -3.67
C ASP A 31 -11.14 29.36 -3.23
N LYS A 32 -11.21 28.27 -4.00
CA LYS A 32 -12.11 27.15 -3.71
C LYS A 32 -11.29 25.88 -3.66
N TYR A 33 -11.47 25.09 -2.61
CA TYR A 33 -10.94 23.74 -2.53
C TYR A 33 -12.06 22.74 -2.65
N ILE A 34 -11.86 21.72 -3.46
CA ILE A 34 -12.63 20.48 -3.42
C ILE A 34 -11.68 19.34 -3.09
N GLY A 35 -12.20 18.32 -2.44
CA GLY A 35 -11.36 17.18 -2.14
C GLY A 35 -12.11 16.01 -1.60
N ARG A 36 -11.34 14.93 -1.47
CA ARG A 36 -11.75 13.67 -0.89
C ARG A 36 -10.75 13.34 0.21
N TYR A 37 -11.24 12.86 1.33
CA TYR A 37 -10.43 12.36 2.42
C TYR A 37 -10.97 10.98 2.83
N MET A 38 -10.06 10.04 3.08
CA MET A 38 -10.39 8.66 3.42
C MET A 38 -10.26 8.43 4.92
N VAL A 39 -11.36 8.01 5.55
CA VAL A 39 -11.38 7.51 6.94
C VAL A 39 -11.43 5.98 6.85
N GLY A 40 -10.27 5.33 6.89
CA GLY A 40 -10.15 3.90 6.57
C GLY A 40 -10.59 3.63 5.12
N THR A 41 -11.73 2.95 4.93
CA THR A 41 -12.32 2.71 3.60
C THR A 41 -13.46 3.66 3.26
N PHE A 42 -13.86 4.55 4.17
CA PHE A 42 -14.95 5.50 3.95
C PHE A 42 -14.45 6.77 3.32
N ALA A 43 -15.12 7.23 2.27
CA ALA A 43 -14.79 8.48 1.61
C ALA A 43 -15.66 9.60 2.15
N VAL A 44 -15.02 10.65 2.67
CA VAL A 44 -15.68 11.93 2.90
C VAL A 44 -15.26 12.89 1.80
N VAL A 45 -16.22 13.57 1.20
CA VAL A 45 -16.01 14.56 0.14
C VAL A 45 -16.34 15.91 0.71
N PHE A 46 -15.48 16.90 0.45
CA PHE A 46 -15.64 18.25 0.97
C PHE A 46 -15.47 19.30 -0.10
N ARG A 47 -16.07 20.47 0.18
CA ARG A 47 -15.88 21.70 -0.57
C ARG A 47 -15.69 22.83 0.42
N LEU A 48 -14.60 23.58 0.27
CA LEU A 48 -14.29 24.79 1.03
C LEU A 48 -14.22 25.98 0.08
N ASN A 49 -14.74 27.12 0.51
CA ASN A 49 -14.62 28.38 -0.20
C ASN A 49 -13.95 29.38 0.75
N PHE A 50 -12.92 30.05 0.24
CA PHE A 50 -12.26 31.16 0.90
C PHE A 50 -13.24 32.33 0.97
N GLN A 51 -13.23 33.04 2.07
CA GLN A 51 -13.99 34.25 2.27
C GLN A 51 -12.98 35.32 2.67
N PRO A 52 -12.62 36.24 1.75
CA PRO A 52 -11.76 37.36 2.12
C PRO A 52 -12.41 38.10 3.27
N ALA A 53 -11.60 38.46 4.27
CA ALA A 53 -12.06 39.05 5.51
C ALA A 53 -12.67 40.44 5.24
N ALA A 54 -13.96 40.48 4.91
CA ALA A 54 -14.77 41.65 5.15
C ALA A 54 -15.10 41.68 6.65
N GLU A 55 -15.12 42.87 7.25
CA GLU A 55 -15.12 43.23 8.68
C GLU A 55 -16.18 42.55 9.60
N LYS A 56 -16.92 41.54 9.13
CA LYS A 56 -17.99 40.84 9.87
C LYS A 56 -18.04 39.31 9.68
N ARG A 57 -16.99 38.64 9.24
CA ARG A 57 -17.01 37.15 9.10
C ARG A 57 -15.90 36.48 9.91
N ASP A 58 -16.30 35.71 10.92
CA ASP A 58 -15.42 35.04 11.90
C ASP A 58 -14.53 33.90 11.34
N TYR A 59 -14.74 33.48 10.08
CA TYR A 59 -14.07 32.31 9.49
C TYR A 59 -13.61 32.56 8.05
N ARG A 60 -12.33 32.34 7.76
CA ARG A 60 -11.69 32.46 6.44
C ARG A 60 -12.13 31.39 5.43
N TRP A 61 -12.39 30.18 5.89
CA TRP A 61 -12.81 29.06 5.06
C TRP A 61 -14.18 28.58 5.49
N ARG A 62 -15.12 28.46 4.55
CA ARG A 62 -16.46 27.91 4.80
C ARG A 62 -16.85 26.87 3.77
N GLY A 63 -17.51 25.81 4.23
CA GLY A 63 -17.78 24.69 3.37
C GLY A 63 -18.75 23.66 3.90
N VAL A 64 -18.82 22.54 3.19
CA VAL A 64 -19.60 21.36 3.56
C VAL A 64 -18.75 20.12 3.33
N MET A 65 -18.88 19.15 4.23
CA MET A 65 -18.35 17.80 4.08
C MET A 65 -19.50 16.79 4.15
N GLY A 66 -19.42 15.73 3.36
CA GLY A 66 -20.41 14.65 3.35
C GLY A 66 -19.77 13.28 3.17
N ILE A 67 -20.39 12.25 3.76
CA ILE A 67 -19.96 10.86 3.59
C ILE A 67 -20.47 10.35 2.25
N GLN A 68 -19.58 9.96 1.34
CA GLN A 68 -19.92 9.47 0.02
C GLN A 68 -20.23 7.97 0.05
N GLY A 69 -21.43 7.61 -0.39
CA GLY A 69 -21.86 6.24 -0.60
C GLY A 69 -21.34 5.63 -1.90
N ALA A 70 -21.59 4.33 -2.08
CA ALA A 70 -21.13 3.56 -3.24
C ALA A 70 -21.76 4.02 -4.57
N ASN A 71 -22.91 4.69 -4.51
CA ASN A 71 -23.60 5.29 -5.65
C ASN A 71 -23.09 6.69 -6.01
N GLY A 72 -22.05 7.19 -5.32
CA GLY A 72 -21.46 8.51 -5.55
C GLY A 72 -22.18 9.67 -4.84
N TYR A 73 -23.36 9.43 -4.26
CA TYR A 73 -24.13 10.43 -3.50
C TYR A 73 -23.80 10.40 -2.02
N TYR A 74 -24.17 11.46 -1.29
CA TYR A 74 -24.06 11.44 0.18
C TYR A 74 -25.01 10.44 0.81
N LEU A 75 -24.54 9.76 1.85
CA LEU A 75 -25.38 8.88 2.64
C LEU A 75 -26.52 9.64 3.31
N GLU A 76 -27.65 8.99 3.45
CA GLU A 76 -28.74 9.47 4.29
C GLU A 76 -28.44 9.13 5.75
N MET A 77 -28.77 10.04 6.66
CA MET A 77 -28.74 9.76 8.09
C MET A 77 -29.66 8.57 8.42
N LYS A 78 -29.32 7.85 9.49
CA LYS A 78 -30.10 6.72 10.01
C LYS A 78 -30.24 6.82 11.54
N GLY A 79 -31.17 6.03 12.07
CA GLY A 79 -31.48 5.89 13.49
C GLY A 79 -31.99 7.17 14.16
N ASP A 80 -31.57 7.39 15.40
CA ASP A 80 -32.13 8.44 16.26
C ASP A 80 -31.90 9.85 15.70
N LEU A 81 -30.76 10.08 15.04
CA LEU A 81 -30.47 11.35 14.38
C LEU A 81 -31.43 11.63 13.22
N TYR A 82 -31.78 10.60 12.44
CA TYR A 82 -32.76 10.72 11.38
C TYR A 82 -34.14 11.04 11.97
N ASN A 83 -34.56 10.31 13.01
CA ASN A 83 -35.86 10.50 13.65
C ASN A 83 -36.01 11.91 14.24
N ALA A 84 -34.99 12.40 14.94
CA ALA A 84 -34.99 13.74 15.51
C ALA A 84 -35.00 14.83 14.43
N MET A 85 -34.20 14.68 13.37
CA MET A 85 -34.17 15.62 12.25
C MET A 85 -35.51 15.64 11.51
N LYS A 86 -36.11 14.46 11.29
CA LYS A 86 -37.43 14.32 10.67
C LYS A 86 -38.51 15.03 11.48
N ALA A 87 -38.58 14.78 12.79
CA ALA A 87 -39.53 15.47 13.66
C ALA A 87 -39.41 17.01 13.60
N HIS A 88 -38.18 17.54 13.59
CA HIS A 88 -37.95 18.98 13.45
C HIS A 88 -38.41 19.54 12.09
N TRP A 89 -38.24 18.79 11.00
CA TRP A 89 -38.72 19.21 9.68
C TRP A 89 -40.23 19.03 9.51
N ASP A 90 -40.83 18.01 10.12
CA ASP A 90 -42.28 17.81 10.18
C ASP A 90 -42.95 18.99 10.93
N GLU A 91 -42.34 19.48 12.02
CA GLU A 91 -42.82 20.69 12.73
C GLU A 91 -42.72 21.94 11.86
N LYS A 92 -41.63 22.10 11.08
CA LYS A 92 -41.50 23.22 10.14
C LYS A 92 -42.49 23.12 8.98
N GLU A 93 -42.79 21.92 8.53
CA GLU A 93 -43.82 21.69 7.51
C GLU A 93 -45.19 22.11 8.03
N ALA A 94 -45.53 21.72 9.27
CA ALA A 94 -46.78 22.12 9.91
C ALA A 94 -46.92 23.65 9.98
N LYS A 95 -45.89 24.36 10.47
CA LYS A 95 -45.86 25.84 10.50
C LYS A 95 -45.96 26.46 9.10
N LEU A 96 -45.37 25.83 8.09
CA LEU A 96 -45.47 26.31 6.71
C LEU A 96 -46.89 26.13 6.16
N ARG A 97 -47.55 25.02 6.46
CA ARG A 97 -48.95 24.78 6.06
C ARG A 97 -49.91 25.74 6.78
N GLU A 98 -49.67 26.04 8.05
CA GLU A 98 -50.43 27.05 8.80
C GLU A 98 -50.26 28.47 8.22
N ALA A 99 -49.06 28.82 7.76
CA ALA A 99 -48.81 30.11 7.13
C ALA A 99 -49.37 30.24 5.70
N TYR A 100 -49.76 29.13 5.06
CA TYR A 100 -50.33 29.08 3.70
C TYR A 100 -51.53 28.12 3.66
N PRO A 101 -52.66 28.46 4.31
CA PRO A 101 -53.82 27.59 4.42
C PRO A 101 -54.48 27.27 3.07
N ASP A 102 -54.38 28.18 2.09
CA ASP A 102 -54.92 28.01 0.73
C ASP A 102 -53.96 27.24 -0.22
N GLY A 103 -52.83 26.78 0.30
CA GLY A 103 -51.81 26.04 -0.45
C GLY A 103 -50.47 26.77 -0.52
N ILE A 104 -49.40 26.00 -0.35
CA ILE A 104 -48.03 26.52 -0.37
C ILE A 104 -47.61 26.81 -1.82
N PRO A 105 -47.10 28.01 -2.14
CA PRO A 105 -46.59 28.32 -3.47
C PRO A 105 -45.54 27.30 -3.94
N GLU A 106 -45.67 26.81 -5.17
CA GLU A 106 -44.87 25.69 -5.69
C GLU A 106 -43.36 25.91 -5.52
N LYS A 107 -42.86 27.14 -5.78
CA LYS A 107 -41.45 27.48 -5.59
C LYS A 107 -40.99 27.33 -4.14
N LYS A 108 -41.80 27.80 -3.17
CA LYS A 108 -41.49 27.67 -1.74
C LYS A 108 -41.55 26.22 -1.28
N TRP A 109 -42.51 25.46 -1.83
CA TRP A 109 -42.63 24.03 -1.53
C TRP A 109 -41.41 23.24 -2.03
N LYS A 110 -41.00 23.46 -3.28
CA LYS A 110 -39.78 22.86 -3.85
C LYS A 110 -38.52 23.26 -3.07
N ASP A 111 -38.39 24.53 -2.68
CA ASP A 111 -37.27 25.00 -1.86
C ASP A 111 -37.25 24.36 -0.46
N PHE A 112 -38.42 24.17 0.15
CA PHE A 112 -38.58 23.49 1.44
C PHE A 112 -38.17 22.01 1.33
N GLN A 113 -38.70 21.29 0.34
CA GLN A 113 -38.37 19.89 0.08
C GLN A 113 -36.87 19.71 -0.18
N ARG A 114 -36.25 20.61 -0.98
CA ARG A 114 -34.80 20.56 -1.21
C ARG A 114 -34.01 20.69 0.10
N LYS A 115 -34.33 21.69 0.93
CA LYS A 115 -33.62 21.92 2.21
C LYS A 115 -33.83 20.78 3.20
N SER A 116 -35.05 20.22 3.25
CA SER A 116 -35.35 19.04 4.06
C SER A 116 -34.52 17.84 3.61
N ASN A 117 -34.53 17.53 2.31
CA ASN A 117 -33.75 16.43 1.75
C ASN A 117 -32.23 16.61 1.94
N GLU A 118 -31.71 17.83 1.82
CA GLU A 118 -30.31 18.14 2.12
C GLU A 118 -29.99 17.95 3.60
N ALA A 119 -30.88 18.38 4.49
CA ALA A 119 -30.73 18.23 5.92
C ALA A 119 -30.81 16.78 6.40
N MET A 120 -31.33 15.84 5.59
CA MET A 120 -31.34 14.40 5.89
C MET A 120 -30.04 13.68 5.50
N LYS A 121 -29.11 14.36 4.83
CA LYS A 121 -27.84 13.76 4.40
C LYS A 121 -26.82 13.78 5.55
N ALA A 122 -25.98 12.74 5.62
CA ALA A 122 -24.84 12.62 6.53
C ALA A 122 -23.74 13.61 6.13
N THR A 123 -23.96 14.87 6.50
CA THR A 123 -23.13 16.03 6.14
C THR A 123 -22.88 16.90 7.36
N MET A 124 -21.81 17.70 7.31
CA MET A 124 -21.52 18.73 8.30
C MET A 124 -21.03 20.01 7.63
N LEU A 125 -21.26 21.13 8.31
CA LEU A 125 -20.71 22.42 7.93
C LEU A 125 -19.24 22.51 8.37
N LEU A 126 -18.42 23.11 7.51
CA LEU A 126 -17.00 23.35 7.74
C LEU A 126 -16.75 24.83 7.95
N HIS A 127 -16.02 25.17 9.00
CA HIS A 127 -15.62 26.53 9.37
C HIS A 127 -14.18 26.52 9.89
N SER A 128 -13.25 27.11 9.15
CA SER A 128 -11.82 27.11 9.50
C SER A 128 -11.17 28.49 9.29
N ASN A 129 -10.16 28.79 10.10
CA ASN A 129 -9.28 29.95 9.98
C ASN A 129 -7.86 29.60 9.53
N ALA A 130 -7.68 28.37 9.01
CA ALA A 130 -6.40 27.87 8.54
C ALA A 130 -5.71 28.82 7.55
N GLU A 131 -4.41 29.02 7.74
CA GLU A 131 -3.56 29.92 6.93
C GLU A 131 -2.72 29.16 5.89
N SER A 132 -2.56 27.85 6.05
CA SER A 132 -1.82 26.98 5.13
C SER A 132 -2.64 25.78 4.64
N GLU A 133 -2.19 25.15 3.55
CA GLU A 133 -2.79 23.92 3.04
C GLU A 133 -2.67 22.76 4.06
N GLU A 134 -1.56 22.69 4.79
CA GLU A 134 -1.34 21.69 5.84
C GLU A 134 -2.36 21.85 6.99
N GLU A 135 -2.65 23.08 7.41
CA GLU A 135 -3.67 23.34 8.42
C GLU A 135 -5.08 23.01 7.93
N ILE A 136 -5.37 23.25 6.64
CA ILE A 136 -6.63 22.84 6.01
C ILE A 136 -6.74 21.31 6.00
N LYS A 137 -5.69 20.59 5.57
CA LYS A 137 -5.64 19.12 5.58
C LYS A 137 -5.88 18.57 6.99
N HIS A 138 -5.25 19.17 7.99
CA HIS A 138 -5.43 18.78 9.38
C HIS A 138 -6.87 18.98 9.86
N TYR A 139 -7.47 20.15 9.58
CA TYR A 139 -8.85 20.46 9.91
C TYR A 139 -9.84 19.48 9.26
N ILE A 140 -9.66 19.22 7.96
CA ILE A 140 -10.48 18.27 7.20
C ILE A 140 -10.39 16.86 7.78
N ALA A 141 -9.21 16.40 8.18
CA ALA A 141 -9.04 15.08 8.76
C ALA A 141 -9.83 14.92 10.08
N GLN A 142 -9.76 15.93 10.96
CA GLN A 142 -10.54 15.94 12.20
C GLN A 142 -12.05 15.92 11.94
N CYS A 143 -12.54 16.79 11.05
CA CYS A 143 -13.96 16.83 10.69
C CYS A 143 -14.41 15.52 10.01
N GLY A 144 -13.57 14.90 9.19
CA GLY A 144 -13.88 13.62 8.54
C GLY A 144 -14.15 12.50 9.53
N VAL A 145 -13.29 12.37 10.56
CA VAL A 145 -13.47 11.38 11.63
C VAL A 145 -14.73 11.69 12.43
N GLU A 146 -14.95 12.95 12.83
CA GLU A 146 -16.14 13.37 13.57
C GLU A 146 -17.44 13.09 12.79
N LEU A 147 -17.45 13.38 11.49
CA LEU A 147 -18.59 13.11 10.62
C LEU A 147 -18.92 11.62 10.57
N CYS A 148 -17.90 10.77 10.39
CA CYS A 148 -18.07 9.32 10.33
C CYS A 148 -18.55 8.75 11.67
N GLN A 149 -18.03 9.25 12.80
CA GLN A 149 -18.50 8.90 14.15
C GLN A 149 -19.97 9.25 14.33
N LYS A 150 -20.35 10.50 14.01
CA LYS A 150 -21.71 11.00 14.18
C LYS A 150 -22.72 10.21 13.34
N HIS A 151 -22.35 9.81 12.13
CA HIS A 151 -23.23 9.10 11.21
C HIS A 151 -22.86 7.63 11.03
N TRP A 152 -22.28 7.01 12.06
CA TRP A 152 -21.85 5.62 12.03
C TRP A 152 -22.98 4.65 11.65
N GLU A 153 -24.20 4.89 12.09
CA GLU A 153 -25.34 4.03 11.75
C GLU A 153 -25.71 4.05 10.27
N ALA A 154 -25.50 5.18 9.59
CA ALA A 154 -25.72 5.29 8.15
C ALA A 154 -24.65 4.50 7.38
N ILE A 155 -23.40 4.55 7.84
CA ILE A 155 -22.29 3.75 7.29
C ILE A 155 -22.60 2.25 7.47
N ARG A 156 -23.01 1.85 8.67
CA ARG A 156 -23.35 0.46 9.01
C ARG A 156 -24.50 -0.08 8.14
N ASP A 157 -25.57 0.68 7.95
CA ASP A 157 -26.71 0.30 7.09
C ASP A 157 -26.28 0.15 5.62
N GLN A 158 -25.45 1.06 5.11
CA GLN A 158 -24.91 0.95 3.75
C GLN A 158 -24.03 -0.30 3.58
N GLN A 159 -23.19 -0.62 4.56
CA GLN A 159 -22.37 -1.83 4.55
C GLN A 159 -23.22 -3.09 4.54
N TYR A 160 -24.24 -3.15 5.41
CA TYR A 160 -25.19 -4.25 5.47
C TYR A 160 -25.85 -4.50 4.11
N ARG A 161 -26.31 -3.45 3.43
CA ARG A 161 -26.96 -3.54 2.12
C ARG A 161 -25.99 -3.89 0.98
N SER A 162 -24.75 -3.43 1.06
CA SER A 162 -23.75 -3.63 0.00
C SER A 162 -23.05 -4.99 0.05
N GLY A 163 -23.16 -5.73 1.16
CA GLY A 163 -22.45 -6.99 1.39
C GLY A 163 -20.91 -6.83 1.46
N LYS A 164 -20.40 -5.61 1.35
CA LYS A 164 -18.97 -5.27 1.44
C LYS A 164 -18.66 -4.79 2.86
N ARG A 165 -17.77 -5.51 3.55
CA ARG A 165 -17.31 -5.17 4.91
C ARG A 165 -16.08 -4.27 4.83
N ALA A 166 -15.97 -3.29 5.73
CA ALA A 166 -14.86 -2.34 5.71
C ALA A 166 -13.58 -2.98 6.27
N GLY A 167 -12.47 -2.78 5.57
CA GLY A 167 -11.16 -2.84 6.20
C GLY A 167 -10.94 -1.55 6.99
N VAL A 168 -10.97 -1.61 8.32
CA VAL A 168 -10.52 -0.51 9.20
C VAL A 168 -9.35 -0.98 10.06
N THR A 169 -8.53 -0.05 10.53
CA THR A 169 -7.54 -0.33 11.59
C THR A 169 -8.24 -0.41 12.94
N MET A 170 -7.62 -1.05 13.94
CA MET A 170 -8.20 -1.12 15.28
C MET A 170 -8.36 0.26 15.94
N LEU A 171 -7.46 1.19 15.60
CA LEU A 171 -7.52 2.57 16.08
C LEU A 171 -8.68 3.34 15.43
N ALA A 172 -8.85 3.22 14.11
CA ALA A 172 -10.00 3.81 13.41
C ALA A 172 -11.33 3.21 13.91
N ALA A 173 -11.37 1.91 14.19
CA ALA A 173 -12.53 1.27 14.82
C ALA A 173 -12.80 1.84 16.21
N TRP A 174 -11.77 2.04 17.04
CA TRP A 174 -11.91 2.67 18.36
C TRP A 174 -12.47 4.07 18.26
N ASP A 175 -12.01 4.88 17.31
CA ASP A 175 -12.56 6.21 17.09
C ASP A 175 -14.03 6.11 16.65
N LEU A 176 -14.38 5.22 15.72
CA LEU A 176 -15.75 5.13 15.19
C LEU A 176 -16.78 4.62 16.20
N VAL A 177 -16.45 3.56 16.96
CA VAL A 177 -17.43 2.85 17.80
C VAL A 177 -17.05 2.76 19.28
N GLY A 178 -15.93 3.35 19.69
CA GLY A 178 -15.42 3.29 21.06
C GLY A 178 -16.40 3.85 22.10
N GLU A 179 -17.03 5.00 21.83
CA GLU A 179 -18.00 5.56 22.77
C GLU A 179 -19.27 4.70 22.89
N SER A 180 -19.72 4.09 21.79
CA SER A 180 -20.83 3.12 21.83
C SER A 180 -20.47 1.88 22.64
N PHE A 181 -19.24 1.35 22.45
CA PHE A 181 -18.71 0.25 23.25
C PHE A 181 -18.60 0.61 24.74
N MET A 182 -18.27 1.86 25.08
CA MET A 182 -18.11 2.30 26.47
C MET A 182 -19.44 2.40 27.23
N LEU A 183 -20.60 2.43 26.55
CA LEU A 183 -21.92 2.47 27.20
C LEU A 183 -22.16 1.29 28.14
N GLN A 184 -21.61 0.11 27.84
CA GLN A 184 -21.72 -1.07 28.72
C GLN A 184 -21.01 -0.89 30.08
N TYR A 185 -20.15 0.14 30.20
CA TYR A 185 -19.43 0.50 31.42
C TYR A 185 -19.94 1.80 32.06
N ALA A 186 -21.06 2.36 31.60
CA ALA A 186 -21.57 3.65 32.06
C ALA A 186 -21.82 3.71 33.57
N THR A 187 -22.20 2.59 34.20
CA THR A 187 -22.45 2.47 35.64
C THR A 187 -21.17 2.31 36.48
N ARG A 188 -20.00 2.17 35.86
CA ARG A 188 -18.70 2.01 36.56
C ARG A 188 -18.06 3.37 36.86
N SER A 189 -17.12 3.39 37.79
CA SER A 189 -16.42 4.63 38.18
C SER A 189 -15.63 5.24 37.02
N LYS A 190 -15.51 6.57 36.99
CA LYS A 190 -14.77 7.31 35.94
C LYS A 190 -13.32 6.81 35.79
N ARG A 191 -12.65 6.54 36.92
CA ARG A 191 -11.30 5.97 36.94
C ARG A 191 -11.22 4.62 36.22
N TYR A 192 -12.22 3.76 36.40
CA TYR A 192 -12.27 2.44 35.74
C TYR A 192 -12.57 2.58 34.24
N GLN A 193 -13.47 3.48 33.86
CA GLN A 193 -13.75 3.78 32.46
C GLN A 193 -12.49 4.31 31.74
N ASP A 194 -11.76 5.24 32.36
CA ASP A 194 -10.50 5.77 31.81
C ASP A 194 -9.42 4.69 31.66
N GLU A 195 -9.38 3.75 32.61
CA GLU A 195 -8.45 2.60 32.55
C GLU A 195 -8.76 1.67 31.36
N ILE A 196 -10.05 1.40 31.09
CA ILE A 196 -10.49 0.63 29.93
C ILE A 196 -10.10 1.35 28.63
N ARG A 197 -10.44 2.64 28.51
CA ARG A 197 -10.10 3.45 27.32
C ARG A 197 -8.60 3.40 27.03
N ARG A 198 -7.76 3.66 28.04
CA ARG A 198 -6.29 3.62 27.90
C ARG A 198 -5.77 2.24 27.52
N SER A 199 -6.40 1.18 28.05
CA SER A 199 -5.99 -0.20 27.76
C SER A 199 -6.21 -0.53 26.28
N ILE A 200 -7.41 -0.26 25.76
CA ILE A 200 -7.78 -0.57 24.38
C ILE A 200 -7.03 0.32 23.41
N GLN A 201 -6.94 1.63 23.69
CA GLN A 201 -6.14 2.56 22.88
C GLN A 201 -4.66 2.17 22.84
N GLY A 202 -4.10 1.67 23.95
CA GLY A 202 -2.73 1.20 24.00
C GLY A 202 -2.47 0.03 23.05
N VAL A 203 -3.40 -0.93 22.99
CA VAL A 203 -3.30 -2.07 22.07
C VAL A 203 -3.60 -1.64 20.63
N ALA A 204 -4.60 -0.79 20.42
CA ALA A 204 -4.97 -0.28 19.09
C ALA A 204 -3.84 0.53 18.45
N LEU A 205 -3.09 1.32 19.22
CA LEU A 205 -1.95 2.09 18.74
C LEU A 205 -0.81 1.18 18.27
N GLN A 206 -0.55 0.08 18.98
CA GLN A 206 0.49 -0.88 18.59
C GLN A 206 0.11 -1.70 17.35
N LEU A 207 -1.18 -1.77 17.03
CA LEU A 207 -1.72 -2.46 15.86
C LEU A 207 -2.18 -1.49 14.76
N SER A 208 -1.93 -0.18 14.88
CA SER A 208 -2.50 0.84 13.99
C SER A 208 -2.02 0.72 12.55
N GLY A 209 -0.80 0.23 12.34
CA GLY A 209 -0.22 -0.02 11.01
C GLY A 209 -0.91 -1.12 10.20
N HIS A 210 -1.93 -1.79 10.74
CA HIS A 210 -2.60 -2.90 10.09
C HIS A 210 -4.13 -2.79 10.16
N LEU A 211 -4.78 -3.12 9.05
CA LEU A 211 -6.23 -3.32 9.02
C LEU A 211 -6.58 -4.54 9.87
N MET A 212 -7.70 -4.48 10.60
CA MET A 212 -8.11 -5.54 11.53
C MET A 212 -8.17 -6.92 10.86
N HIS A 213 -8.61 -7.02 9.59
CA HIS A 213 -8.65 -8.30 8.87
C HIS A 213 -7.26 -8.87 8.51
N MET A 214 -6.21 -8.05 8.56
CA MET A 214 -4.82 -8.47 8.33
C MET A 214 -4.08 -8.78 9.64
N VAL A 215 -4.64 -8.43 10.79
CA VAL A 215 -4.01 -8.68 12.09
C VAL A 215 -4.12 -10.16 12.44
N THR A 216 -2.97 -10.80 12.59
CA THR A 216 -2.87 -12.23 12.92
C THR A 216 -2.61 -12.46 14.42
N PRO A 217 -2.90 -13.66 14.96
CA PRO A 217 -2.55 -14.00 16.35
C PRO A 217 -1.05 -13.92 16.67
N VAL A 218 -0.19 -13.88 15.64
CA VAL A 218 1.26 -13.71 15.79
C VAL A 218 1.60 -12.25 16.06
N MET A 219 0.98 -11.32 15.34
CA MET A 219 1.16 -9.88 15.52
C MET A 219 0.68 -9.42 16.89
N VAL A 220 -0.45 -9.96 17.35
CA VAL A 220 -0.97 -9.70 18.71
C VAL A 220 0.00 -10.24 19.77
N ARG A 221 0.62 -11.41 19.55
CA ARG A 221 1.65 -11.97 20.44
C ARG A 221 2.89 -11.09 20.54
N GLN A 222 3.37 -10.60 19.41
CA GLN A 222 4.51 -9.68 19.37
C GLN A 222 4.20 -8.41 20.17
N CYS A 223 3.04 -7.79 19.91
CA CYS A 223 2.57 -6.62 20.63
C CYS A 223 2.47 -6.86 22.15
N MET A 224 1.99 -8.04 22.57
CA MET A 224 1.93 -8.41 23.99
C MET A 224 3.32 -8.59 24.60
N SER A 225 4.27 -9.16 23.84
CA SER A 225 5.65 -9.34 24.28
C SER A 225 6.39 -8.00 24.43
N ASP A 226 6.21 -7.07 23.49
CA ASP A 226 6.84 -5.75 23.48
C ASP A 226 6.37 -4.87 24.65
N LEU A 227 5.13 -5.06 25.09
CA LEU A 227 4.56 -4.38 26.26
C LEU A 227 4.94 -5.03 27.60
N GLY A 228 5.55 -6.22 27.56
CA GLY A 228 5.91 -7.04 28.72
C GLY A 228 4.87 -8.12 29.08
N ASN A 229 5.30 -9.20 29.74
CA ASN A 229 4.45 -10.35 30.02
C ASN A 229 3.80 -10.34 31.42
N ASP A 230 3.44 -9.16 31.93
CA ASP A 230 2.82 -9.01 33.25
C ASP A 230 1.29 -9.17 33.20
N GLU A 231 0.66 -9.40 34.36
CA GLU A 231 -0.80 -9.54 34.43
C GLU A 231 -1.55 -8.25 34.05
N LYS A 232 -0.90 -7.09 34.16
CA LYS A 232 -1.49 -5.82 33.72
C LYS A 232 -1.61 -5.76 32.20
N VAL A 233 -0.61 -6.24 31.47
CA VAL A 233 -0.63 -6.35 30.02
C VAL A 233 -1.65 -7.39 29.57
N LYS A 234 -1.69 -8.57 30.18
CA LYS A 234 -2.76 -9.56 29.89
C LYS A 234 -4.16 -8.99 30.08
N GLN A 235 -4.38 -8.22 31.15
CA GLN A 235 -5.65 -7.57 31.41
C GLN A 235 -5.98 -6.48 30.36
N ARG A 236 -4.98 -5.78 29.81
CA ARG A 236 -5.17 -4.87 28.67
C ARG A 236 -5.63 -5.63 27.42
N PHE A 237 -5.00 -6.77 27.11
CA PHE A 237 -5.38 -7.59 25.97
C PHE A 237 -6.77 -8.23 26.13
N ARG A 238 -7.20 -8.62 27.33
CA ARG A 238 -8.60 -9.05 27.57
C ARG A 238 -9.63 -7.96 27.27
N ARG A 239 -9.33 -6.70 27.59
CA ARG A 239 -10.20 -5.56 27.26
C ARG A 239 -10.22 -5.30 25.75
N ALA A 240 -9.06 -5.43 25.11
CA ALA A 240 -8.92 -5.30 23.66
C ALA A 240 -9.63 -6.44 22.91
N GLU A 241 -9.61 -7.67 23.44
CA GLU A 241 -10.35 -8.82 22.93
C GLU A 241 -11.85 -8.53 22.88
N GLN A 242 -12.43 -8.06 23.98
CA GLN A 242 -13.85 -7.71 24.06
C GLN A 242 -14.23 -6.60 23.07
N PHE A 243 -13.34 -5.62 22.89
CA PHE A 243 -13.54 -4.57 21.90
C PHE A 243 -13.47 -5.10 20.46
N TRP A 244 -12.56 -6.06 20.20
CA TRP A 244 -12.43 -6.70 18.90
C TRP A 244 -13.67 -7.52 18.54
N ASP A 245 -14.21 -8.28 19.49
CA ASP A 245 -15.46 -9.02 19.31
C ASP A 245 -16.64 -8.07 19.05
N TYR A 246 -16.66 -6.93 19.74
CA TYR A 246 -17.63 -5.86 19.47
C TYR A 246 -17.48 -5.31 18.04
N CYS A 247 -16.25 -5.16 17.54
CA CYS A 247 -15.99 -4.75 16.16
C CYS A 247 -16.43 -5.80 15.13
N ILE A 248 -16.23 -7.10 15.40
CA ILE A 248 -16.76 -8.19 14.56
C ILE A 248 -18.28 -8.14 14.52
N GLY A 249 -18.94 -7.98 15.68
CA GLY A 249 -20.39 -7.82 15.77
C GLY A 249 -20.94 -6.60 15.01
N ASN A 250 -20.12 -5.54 14.88
CA ASN A 250 -20.42 -4.33 14.11
C ASN A 250 -19.86 -4.36 12.67
N GLN A 251 -19.39 -5.52 12.18
CA GLN A 251 -18.86 -5.72 10.82
C GLN A 251 -17.67 -4.82 10.42
N LEU A 252 -16.88 -4.40 11.41
CA LEU A 252 -15.62 -3.67 11.23
C LEU A 252 -14.40 -4.58 11.07
N ALA A 253 -14.55 -5.85 11.43
CA ALA A 253 -13.52 -6.87 11.33
C ALA A 253 -14.14 -8.22 10.94
N ASP A 254 -13.33 -9.05 10.29
CA ASP A 254 -13.73 -10.38 9.81
C ASP A 254 -12.89 -11.49 10.46
N GLY A 255 -13.43 -12.71 10.42
CA GLY A 255 -12.73 -13.90 10.88
C GLY A 255 -12.74 -14.09 12.40
N LYS A 256 -11.81 -14.90 12.89
CA LYS A 256 -11.65 -15.15 14.33
C LYS A 256 -10.88 -14.00 14.97
N ASN A 257 -11.27 -13.66 16.20
CA ASN A 257 -10.55 -12.67 17.00
C ASN A 257 -9.11 -13.17 17.28
N PRO A 258 -8.08 -12.50 16.75
CA PRO A 258 -6.69 -12.94 16.89
C PRO A 258 -6.18 -12.82 18.33
N ILE A 259 -6.86 -12.04 19.18
CA ILE A 259 -6.55 -11.87 20.60
C ILE A 259 -7.10 -13.04 21.43
N THR A 260 -8.27 -13.57 21.06
CA THR A 260 -8.86 -14.75 21.73
C THR A 260 -7.99 -15.99 21.60
N ASP A 261 -7.39 -16.21 20.43
CA ASP A 261 -6.49 -17.35 20.18
C ASP A 261 -5.21 -17.26 21.03
N LEU A 262 -4.76 -16.05 21.36
CA LEU A 262 -3.65 -15.80 22.27
C LEU A 262 -4.03 -16.07 23.74
N LEU A 263 -5.19 -15.58 24.17
CA LEU A 263 -5.60 -15.62 25.58
C LEU A 263 -6.11 -17.00 26.05
N LYS A 264 -6.58 -17.86 25.14
CA LYS A 264 -7.18 -19.17 25.50
C LYS A 264 -6.21 -20.30 25.83
N GLY A 265 -4.88 -20.14 25.68
CA GLY A 265 -3.91 -21.16 26.10
C GLY A 265 -4.19 -22.59 25.58
N GLY A 266 -4.83 -22.70 24.41
CA GLY A 266 -5.42 -23.95 23.91
C GLY A 266 -4.39 -24.84 23.22
N LYS A 267 -4.27 -26.07 23.71
CA LYS A 267 -3.44 -27.18 23.21
C LYS A 267 -3.38 -27.24 21.68
N HIS A 268 -2.26 -26.83 21.09
CA HIS A 268 -1.87 -27.25 19.73
C HIS A 268 -0.48 -27.85 19.77
N LYS A 269 -0.34 -28.99 19.06
CA LYS A 269 0.85 -29.84 18.89
C LYS A 269 2.13 -29.05 19.09
N ALA A 270 2.97 -29.51 20.04
CA ALA A 270 4.24 -28.90 20.40
C ALA A 270 4.97 -28.29 19.19
N VAL A 271 4.74 -26.99 18.95
CA VAL A 271 5.58 -26.21 18.09
C VAL A 271 6.77 -25.89 18.98
N ASN A 272 7.89 -26.55 18.67
CA ASN A 272 9.14 -26.40 19.36
C ASN A 272 9.40 -24.90 19.62
N ALA A 273 9.47 -24.48 20.89
CA ALA A 273 9.66 -23.07 21.28
C ALA A 273 10.91 -22.48 20.60
N ALA A 274 11.96 -23.29 20.42
CA ALA A 274 13.15 -22.90 19.68
C ALA A 274 12.89 -22.69 18.18
N ALA A 275 11.86 -23.30 17.58
CA ALA A 275 11.46 -23.04 16.19
C ALA A 275 10.59 -21.79 16.03
N ALA A 276 9.91 -21.35 17.10
CA ALA A 276 9.12 -20.13 17.16
C ALA A 276 9.99 -18.90 17.48
N GLU A 277 10.96 -19.03 18.39
CA GLU A 277 12.03 -18.02 18.59
C GLU A 277 12.83 -17.81 17.30
N ARG A 278 13.16 -18.90 16.57
CA ARG A 278 13.78 -18.88 15.23
C ARG A 278 12.87 -18.38 14.08
N SER A 279 11.66 -17.92 14.36
CA SER A 279 10.88 -17.16 13.37
C SER A 279 10.73 -15.69 13.74
N ILE A 280 11.03 -15.34 15.01
CA ILE A 280 11.03 -13.98 15.55
C ILE A 280 12.35 -13.27 15.22
N SER A 281 13.45 -14.01 15.11
CA SER A 281 14.77 -13.53 14.69
C SER A 281 14.96 -13.53 13.16
N LYS A 282 13.93 -13.88 12.39
CA LYS A 282 14.06 -14.19 10.97
C LYS A 282 14.40 -12.93 10.22
N GLN A 283 15.64 -12.84 9.75
CA GLN A 283 16.05 -11.81 8.80
C GLN A 283 15.12 -11.89 7.57
N VAL A 284 14.39 -10.81 7.30
CA VAL A 284 13.46 -10.67 6.16
C VAL A 284 14.10 -9.86 5.03
N MET A 285 15.17 -9.12 5.34
CA MET A 285 15.92 -8.28 4.39
C MET A 285 17.41 -8.46 4.60
N LEU A 286 18.19 -8.52 3.52
CA LEU A 286 19.64 -8.44 3.58
C LEU A 286 20.06 -7.01 3.94
N LYS A 287 21.10 -6.87 4.77
CA LYS A 287 21.74 -5.57 4.98
C LYS A 287 22.47 -5.14 3.71
N ASP A 288 22.69 -3.85 3.53
CA ASP A 288 23.35 -3.35 2.33
C ASP A 288 24.74 -3.98 2.12
N GLU A 289 25.53 -4.20 3.19
CA GLU A 289 26.84 -4.87 3.05
C GLU A 289 26.74 -6.37 2.73
N GLU A 290 25.66 -7.04 3.14
CA GLU A 290 25.40 -8.46 2.82
C GLU A 290 24.97 -8.62 1.36
N GLU A 291 24.07 -7.73 0.91
CA GLU A 291 23.59 -7.66 -0.47
C GLU A 291 24.74 -7.31 -1.43
N GLN A 292 25.61 -6.37 -1.06
CA GLN A 292 26.80 -6.02 -1.83
C GLN A 292 27.77 -7.20 -1.97
N ARG A 293 28.14 -7.86 -0.86
CA ARG A 293 29.00 -9.06 -0.89
C ARG A 293 28.41 -10.18 -1.75
N LEU A 294 27.11 -10.39 -1.66
CA LEU A 294 26.42 -11.39 -2.49
C LEU A 294 26.44 -11.00 -3.97
N ASN A 295 26.28 -9.72 -4.31
CA ASN A 295 26.37 -9.25 -5.69
C ASN A 295 27.78 -9.41 -6.27
N GLU A 296 28.81 -9.03 -5.52
CA GLU A 296 30.21 -9.19 -5.93
C GLU A 296 30.54 -10.68 -6.18
N TYR A 297 30.06 -11.57 -5.32
CA TYR A 297 30.17 -13.01 -5.54
C TYR A 297 29.50 -13.45 -6.84
N LEU A 298 28.28 -12.99 -7.11
CA LEU A 298 27.53 -13.35 -8.32
C LEU A 298 28.16 -12.80 -9.60
N GLU A 299 28.73 -11.59 -9.56
CA GLU A 299 29.49 -11.01 -10.66
C GLU A 299 30.78 -11.77 -10.96
N ALA A 300 31.38 -12.42 -9.97
CA ALA A 300 32.55 -13.28 -10.17
C ALA A 300 32.19 -14.71 -10.59
N ASN A 301 30.93 -15.16 -10.39
CA ASN A 301 30.53 -16.56 -10.53
C ASN A 301 29.34 -16.79 -11.49
N TRP A 302 29.02 -15.86 -12.39
CA TRP A 302 27.91 -16.01 -13.35
C TRP A 302 28.10 -17.16 -14.36
N GLN A 303 29.35 -17.57 -14.63
CA GLN A 303 29.64 -18.75 -15.46
C GLN A 303 29.35 -20.07 -14.73
N ASN A 304 29.27 -20.07 -13.39
CA ASN A 304 28.95 -21.25 -12.61
C ASN A 304 27.43 -21.51 -12.63
N ALA A 305 27.04 -22.75 -12.93
CA ALA A 305 25.63 -23.17 -12.99
C ALA A 305 24.87 -22.96 -11.67
N LEU A 306 25.51 -23.28 -10.54
CA LEU A 306 24.96 -23.05 -9.20
C LEU A 306 25.00 -21.56 -8.82
N GLY A 307 25.99 -20.82 -9.31
CA GLY A 307 26.04 -19.35 -9.21
C GLY A 307 24.84 -18.69 -9.88
N ARG A 308 24.47 -19.13 -11.09
CA ARG A 308 23.24 -18.68 -11.78
C ARG A 308 21.98 -19.08 -11.04
N ALA A 309 21.95 -20.27 -10.44
CA ALA A 309 20.82 -20.68 -9.60
C ALA A 309 20.62 -19.74 -8.41
N LEU A 310 21.72 -19.34 -7.74
CA LEU A 310 21.69 -18.35 -6.67
C LEU A 310 21.24 -16.96 -7.15
N LEU A 311 21.74 -16.51 -8.31
CA LEU A 311 21.35 -15.24 -8.95
C LEU A 311 19.84 -15.19 -9.23
N LEU A 312 19.31 -16.21 -9.90
CA LEU A 312 17.89 -16.29 -10.28
C LEU A 312 16.97 -16.51 -9.07
N CYS A 313 17.45 -17.22 -8.05
CA CYS A 313 16.76 -17.31 -6.76
C CYS A 313 16.64 -15.94 -6.10
N LYS A 314 17.72 -15.15 -6.08
CA LYS A 314 17.78 -13.81 -5.47
C LYS A 314 16.93 -12.79 -6.21
N GLU A 315 17.06 -12.73 -7.54
CA GLU A 315 16.50 -11.63 -8.34
C GLU A 315 15.11 -11.94 -8.94
N ALA A 316 14.70 -13.21 -9.00
CA ALA A 316 13.41 -13.61 -9.58
C ALA A 316 12.58 -14.56 -8.68
N ALA A 317 13.05 -14.85 -7.45
CA ALA A 317 12.39 -15.75 -6.52
C ALA A 317 12.03 -17.13 -7.12
N LEU A 318 12.82 -17.62 -8.07
CA LEU A 318 12.66 -18.98 -8.58
C LEU A 318 13.03 -19.97 -7.50
N ASN A 319 12.14 -20.93 -7.25
CA ASN A 319 12.41 -21.98 -6.28
C ASN A 319 13.34 -23.05 -6.86
N PRO A 320 14.02 -23.87 -6.03
CA PRO A 320 14.94 -24.89 -6.52
C PRO A 320 14.34 -25.89 -7.53
N GLY A 321 13.03 -26.15 -7.47
CA GLY A 321 12.34 -26.99 -8.45
C GLY A 321 12.17 -26.29 -9.80
N GLU A 322 11.80 -25.01 -9.79
CA GLU A 322 11.75 -24.18 -11.02
C GLU A 322 13.14 -24.06 -11.65
N LEU A 323 14.19 -23.85 -10.84
CA LEU A 323 15.58 -23.72 -11.30
C LEU A 323 16.13 -25.01 -11.89
N SER A 324 15.81 -26.17 -11.29
CA SER A 324 16.23 -27.49 -11.79
C SER A 324 15.67 -27.78 -13.18
N GLY A 325 14.46 -27.33 -13.47
CA GLY A 325 13.80 -27.48 -14.78
C GLY A 325 14.03 -26.33 -15.77
N LEU A 326 14.78 -25.29 -15.38
CA LEU A 326 14.90 -24.07 -16.19
C LEU A 326 15.89 -24.28 -17.34
N GLN A 327 15.36 -24.33 -18.56
CA GLN A 327 16.12 -24.38 -19.80
C GLN A 327 16.13 -23.05 -20.57
N VAL A 328 17.07 -22.89 -21.49
CA VAL A 328 17.24 -21.69 -22.33
C VAL A 328 15.96 -21.31 -23.07
N ARG A 329 15.16 -22.27 -23.55
CA ARG A 329 13.86 -21.99 -24.20
C ARG A 329 12.86 -21.22 -23.34
N HIS A 330 13.06 -21.17 -22.02
CA HIS A 330 12.23 -20.41 -21.10
C HIS A 330 12.74 -18.99 -20.87
N LEU A 331 13.88 -18.63 -21.46
CA LEU A 331 14.43 -17.28 -21.43
C LEU A 331 14.07 -16.53 -22.71
N MET A 332 13.72 -15.27 -22.58
CA MET A 332 13.54 -14.35 -23.71
C MET A 332 14.48 -13.17 -23.54
N ILE A 333 15.46 -13.07 -24.43
CA ILE A 333 16.49 -12.04 -24.40
C ILE A 333 16.15 -10.97 -25.44
N CYS A 334 15.92 -9.75 -24.98
CA CYS A 334 15.73 -8.57 -25.81
C CYS A 334 16.98 -7.68 -25.67
N GLU A 335 17.64 -7.32 -26.76
CA GLU A 335 18.91 -6.57 -26.67
C GLU A 335 18.75 -5.05 -26.58
N LYS A 336 17.62 -4.50 -27.04
CA LYS A 336 17.43 -3.05 -27.18
C LYS A 336 16.07 -2.59 -26.62
N PRO A 337 16.01 -2.08 -25.38
CA PRO A 337 17.05 -2.12 -24.34
C PRO A 337 17.25 -3.54 -23.80
N LEU A 338 18.40 -3.81 -23.15
CA LEU A 338 18.69 -5.14 -22.61
C LEU A 338 17.65 -5.56 -21.56
N ARG A 339 16.90 -6.61 -21.87
CA ARG A 339 15.93 -7.24 -20.98
C ARG A 339 16.02 -8.73 -21.13
N VAL A 340 15.94 -9.43 -20.01
CA VAL A 340 15.80 -10.88 -20.01
C VAL A 340 14.51 -11.19 -19.26
N HIS A 341 13.63 -11.96 -19.87
CA HIS A 341 12.41 -12.46 -19.24
C HIS A 341 12.55 -13.95 -19.00
N VAL A 342 11.97 -14.43 -17.91
CA VAL A 342 11.93 -15.85 -17.57
C VAL A 342 10.49 -16.33 -17.51
N ARG A 343 10.18 -17.37 -18.28
CA ARG A 343 8.91 -18.08 -18.22
C ARG A 343 8.94 -19.11 -17.11
N ARG A 344 8.11 -18.91 -16.08
CA ARG A 344 8.01 -19.83 -14.95
C ARG A 344 7.15 -21.04 -15.33
N VAL A 345 7.70 -22.23 -15.15
CA VAL A 345 6.96 -23.48 -15.38
C VAL A 345 6.03 -23.73 -14.19
N ARG A 346 4.71 -23.73 -14.42
CA ARG A 346 3.67 -23.88 -13.37
C ARG A 346 2.55 -24.83 -13.78
N PHE A 347 1.91 -25.43 -12.77
CA PHE A 347 0.76 -26.33 -12.90
C PHE A 347 -0.40 -25.94 -11.95
N TYR A 348 -0.78 -24.65 -11.87
CA TYR A 348 -1.88 -24.21 -11.00
C TYR A 348 -3.22 -24.16 -11.77
N ALA A 349 -4.17 -25.00 -11.39
CA ALA A 349 -5.47 -25.15 -12.06
C ALA A 349 -6.55 -24.11 -11.64
N GLY A 350 -6.18 -22.90 -11.19
CA GLY A 350 -7.16 -21.98 -10.55
C GLY A 350 -7.00 -20.47 -10.73
N SER A 351 -5.97 -19.98 -11.43
CA SER A 351 -5.83 -18.54 -11.76
C SER A 351 -6.28 -18.29 -13.19
N ALA A 352 -6.86 -17.12 -13.49
CA ALA A 352 -7.09 -16.71 -14.88
C ALA A 352 -5.76 -16.42 -15.61
N THR A 353 -4.76 -15.94 -14.88
CA THR A 353 -3.40 -15.75 -15.37
C THR A 353 -2.70 -17.10 -15.55
N GLN A 354 -2.48 -17.51 -16.81
CA GLN A 354 -1.82 -18.78 -17.17
C GLN A 354 -0.35 -18.60 -17.56
N ASP A 355 0.01 -17.43 -18.11
CA ASP A 355 1.38 -17.09 -18.46
C ASP A 355 2.06 -16.33 -17.32
N TYR A 356 3.10 -16.95 -16.75
CA TYR A 356 3.96 -16.36 -15.73
C TYR A 356 5.35 -16.11 -16.30
N THR A 357 5.40 -15.30 -17.34
CA THR A 357 6.63 -14.67 -17.80
C THR A 357 6.90 -13.44 -16.95
N VAL A 358 8.10 -13.34 -16.36
CA VAL A 358 8.49 -12.18 -15.54
C VAL A 358 9.78 -11.56 -16.07
N PRO A 359 9.93 -10.23 -16.06
CA PRO A 359 11.21 -9.60 -16.37
C PRO A 359 12.19 -9.83 -15.22
N LEU A 360 13.47 -10.01 -15.56
CA LEU A 360 14.57 -10.00 -14.61
C LEU A 360 14.98 -8.55 -14.31
N SER A 361 15.56 -8.33 -13.13
CA SER A 361 16.17 -7.04 -12.79
C SER A 361 17.31 -6.69 -13.75
N PRO A 362 17.67 -5.40 -13.94
CA PRO A 362 18.79 -5.01 -14.81
C PRO A 362 20.11 -5.72 -14.45
N PHE A 363 20.40 -5.86 -13.16
CA PHE A 363 21.58 -6.59 -12.67
C PHE A 363 21.58 -8.05 -13.13
N CYS A 364 20.46 -8.74 -12.94
CA CYS A 364 20.30 -10.14 -13.33
C CYS A 364 20.33 -10.32 -14.84
N ALA A 365 19.62 -9.46 -15.58
CA ALA A 365 19.57 -9.48 -17.05
C ALA A 365 20.97 -9.36 -17.67
N ARG A 366 21.83 -8.47 -17.14
CA ARG A 366 23.22 -8.31 -17.59
C ARG A 366 24.05 -9.58 -17.38
N LEU A 367 23.99 -10.20 -16.19
CA LEU A 367 24.77 -11.41 -15.92
C LEU A 367 24.26 -12.62 -16.72
N MET A 368 22.93 -12.73 -16.88
CA MET A 368 22.33 -13.76 -17.72
C MET A 368 22.68 -13.59 -19.20
N LYS A 369 22.75 -12.35 -19.70
CA LYS A 369 23.20 -12.06 -21.08
C LYS A 369 24.66 -12.45 -21.29
N ARG A 370 25.56 -12.09 -20.36
CA ARG A 370 26.97 -12.51 -20.43
C ARG A 370 27.11 -14.02 -20.51
N TRP A 371 26.40 -14.75 -19.65
CA TRP A 371 26.37 -16.21 -19.70
C TRP A 371 25.85 -16.74 -21.04
N TYR A 372 24.76 -16.17 -21.55
CA TYR A 372 24.18 -16.60 -22.80
C TYR A 372 25.12 -16.35 -23.99
N ASP A 373 25.81 -15.20 -24.00
CA ASP A 373 26.76 -14.85 -25.07
C ASP A 373 27.95 -15.82 -25.09
N ASP A 374 28.53 -16.15 -23.92
CA ASP A 374 29.57 -17.18 -23.80
C ASP A 374 29.07 -18.55 -24.30
N LEU A 375 27.81 -18.90 -23.98
CA LEU A 375 27.21 -20.18 -24.38
C LEU A 375 27.05 -20.26 -25.91
N VAL A 376 26.61 -19.16 -26.54
CA VAL A 376 26.50 -19.04 -28.01
C VAL A 376 27.87 -19.08 -28.66
N GLU A 377 28.86 -18.38 -28.12
CA GLU A 377 30.23 -18.38 -28.65
C GLU A 377 30.87 -19.78 -28.61
N GLN A 378 30.63 -20.53 -27.53
CA GLN A 378 31.11 -21.90 -27.39
C GLN A 378 30.36 -22.91 -28.27
N ASN A 379 29.15 -22.57 -28.75
CA ASN A 379 28.27 -23.47 -29.48
C ASN A 379 27.56 -22.74 -30.65
N PRO A 380 28.32 -22.20 -31.62
CA PRO A 380 27.79 -21.27 -32.63
C PRO A 380 26.69 -21.85 -33.53
N ASP A 381 26.67 -23.18 -33.70
CA ASP A 381 25.74 -23.88 -34.60
C ASP A 381 24.76 -24.82 -33.87
N ALA A 382 24.75 -24.82 -32.52
CA ALA A 382 23.91 -25.73 -31.75
C ALA A 382 22.56 -25.11 -31.40
N ASP A 383 21.50 -25.92 -31.39
CA ASP A 383 20.24 -25.53 -30.74
C ASP A 383 20.42 -25.58 -29.22
N LEU A 384 20.41 -24.39 -28.61
CA LEU A 384 20.62 -24.24 -27.17
C LEU A 384 19.34 -24.44 -26.36
N SER A 385 18.18 -24.64 -27.01
CA SER A 385 16.85 -24.62 -26.38
C SER A 385 16.72 -25.56 -25.18
N ASP A 386 17.32 -26.75 -25.25
CA ASP A 386 17.27 -27.78 -24.21
C ASP A 386 18.35 -27.66 -23.14
N ILE A 387 19.30 -26.74 -23.31
CA ILE A 387 20.36 -26.52 -22.33
C ILE A 387 19.76 -25.97 -21.04
N TYR A 388 20.11 -26.60 -19.93
CA TYR A 388 19.69 -26.18 -18.60
C TYR A 388 20.49 -24.98 -18.14
N VAL A 389 19.80 -23.90 -17.79
CA VAL A 389 20.38 -22.65 -17.31
C VAL A 389 21.23 -22.89 -16.06
N CYS A 390 20.71 -23.70 -15.14
CA CYS A 390 21.38 -24.04 -13.89
C CYS A 390 22.01 -25.44 -13.90
N GLY A 391 22.17 -26.06 -15.08
CA GLY A 391 22.69 -27.41 -15.26
C GLY A 391 24.04 -27.47 -15.96
N ALA A 392 24.47 -28.69 -16.30
CA ALA A 392 25.65 -28.96 -17.11
C ALA A 392 25.19 -29.36 -18.52
N GLY A 393 25.10 -28.40 -19.44
CA GLY A 393 24.56 -28.64 -20.77
C GLY A 393 23.10 -29.12 -20.70
N ASN A 394 22.83 -30.30 -21.24
CA ASN A 394 21.49 -30.92 -21.26
C ASN A 394 21.14 -31.69 -19.98
N GLU A 395 22.02 -31.69 -18.97
CA GLU A 395 21.75 -32.36 -17.70
C GLU A 395 21.27 -31.36 -16.63
N PRO A 396 20.08 -31.57 -16.03
CA PRO A 396 19.58 -30.70 -14.97
C PRO A 396 20.37 -30.91 -13.68
N THR A 397 20.68 -29.81 -12.99
CA THR A 397 21.13 -29.92 -11.60
C THR A 397 19.95 -30.32 -10.72
N ALA A 398 20.14 -31.35 -9.90
CA ALA A 398 19.12 -31.82 -8.97
C ALA A 398 18.68 -30.70 -8.01
N ARG A 399 17.37 -30.60 -7.78
CA ARG A 399 16.74 -29.65 -6.85
C ARG A 399 17.47 -29.55 -5.49
N ASP A 400 17.80 -30.70 -4.91
CA ASP A 400 18.42 -30.77 -3.57
C ASP A 400 19.86 -30.24 -3.58
N ALA A 401 20.59 -30.39 -4.69
CA ALA A 401 21.92 -29.85 -4.86
C ALA A 401 21.89 -28.31 -4.97
N ILE A 402 20.93 -27.76 -5.70
CA ILE A 402 20.70 -26.30 -5.79
C ILE A 402 20.38 -25.73 -4.41
N ASP A 403 19.44 -26.34 -3.70
CA ASP A 403 19.03 -25.87 -2.37
C ASP A 403 20.17 -25.95 -1.34
N LEU A 404 20.97 -27.02 -1.37
CA LEU A 404 22.15 -27.17 -0.52
C LEU A 404 23.21 -26.10 -0.84
N TYR A 405 23.45 -25.84 -2.12
CA TYR A 405 24.43 -24.83 -2.54
C TYR A 405 24.03 -23.43 -2.09
N ILE A 406 22.78 -23.02 -2.30
CA ILE A 406 22.27 -21.71 -1.86
C ILE A 406 22.51 -21.53 -0.36
N ARG A 407 22.19 -22.54 0.45
CA ARG A 407 22.42 -22.51 1.90
C ARG A 407 23.89 -22.36 2.25
N ARG A 408 24.76 -23.17 1.64
CA ARG A 408 26.21 -23.12 1.89
C ARG A 408 26.82 -21.78 1.50
N MET A 409 26.38 -21.19 0.39
CA MET A 409 26.94 -19.92 -0.07
C MET A 409 26.54 -18.75 0.81
N LEU A 410 25.29 -18.68 1.27
CA LEU A 410 24.87 -17.65 2.22
C LEU A 410 25.68 -17.74 3.52
N MET A 411 25.95 -18.94 4.02
CA MET A 411 26.83 -19.14 5.19
C MET A 411 28.27 -18.71 4.91
N ALA A 412 28.84 -19.10 3.77
CA ALA A 412 30.21 -18.75 3.41
C ALA A 412 30.42 -17.23 3.27
N LEU A 413 29.37 -16.51 2.88
CA LEU A 413 29.38 -15.05 2.78
C LEU A 413 29.04 -14.34 4.10
N ASN A 414 28.96 -15.07 5.23
CA ASN A 414 28.54 -14.54 6.53
C ASN A 414 27.21 -13.78 6.46
N ILE A 415 26.24 -14.30 5.70
CA ILE A 415 24.87 -13.80 5.68
C ILE A 415 24.08 -14.63 6.69
N PRO A 416 23.82 -14.07 7.89
CA PRO A 416 23.30 -14.84 9.01
C PRO A 416 21.88 -15.28 8.71
N GLY A 417 21.49 -16.39 9.33
CA GLY A 417 20.09 -16.56 9.61
C GLY A 417 19.78 -17.80 10.39
N ASP A 418 18.51 -17.90 10.75
CA ASP A 418 18.10 -18.43 12.04
C ASP A 418 18.40 -19.91 12.28
N ASN A 419 18.80 -20.68 11.26
CA ASN A 419 19.36 -22.00 11.49
C ASN A 419 20.06 -22.63 10.28
N PRO A 420 21.33 -23.05 10.41
CA PRO A 420 22.02 -23.83 9.37
C PRO A 420 21.35 -25.17 9.03
N ASP A 421 20.63 -25.77 9.98
CA ASP A 421 20.14 -27.15 9.89
C ASP A 421 18.75 -27.30 9.25
N LYS A 422 18.06 -26.20 8.89
CA LYS A 422 16.73 -26.27 8.24
C LYS A 422 16.83 -26.23 6.71
N ARG A 423 16.25 -27.25 6.05
CA ARG A 423 16.22 -27.42 4.57
C ARG A 423 15.60 -26.26 3.78
N THR A 424 14.81 -25.38 4.40
CA THR A 424 14.04 -24.32 3.73
C THR A 424 14.62 -22.91 3.91
N TYR A 425 15.82 -22.79 4.46
CA TYR A 425 16.37 -21.51 4.93
C TYR A 425 16.78 -20.55 3.80
N GLY A 426 17.59 -21.00 2.84
CA GLY A 426 18.23 -20.10 1.86
C GLY A 426 17.25 -19.44 0.89
N TRP A 427 16.38 -20.22 0.25
CA TRP A 427 15.42 -19.67 -0.72
C TRP A 427 14.40 -18.73 -0.08
N ASN A 428 13.89 -19.04 1.12
CA ASN A 428 12.89 -18.18 1.76
C ASN A 428 13.48 -16.82 2.15
N LEU A 429 14.73 -16.77 2.65
CA LEU A 429 15.40 -15.51 2.94
C LEU A 429 15.53 -14.64 1.67
N LEU A 430 15.99 -15.22 0.56
CA LEU A 430 16.18 -14.50 -0.70
C LEU A 430 14.84 -14.04 -1.31
N ARG A 431 13.80 -14.87 -1.23
CA ARG A 431 12.45 -14.50 -1.67
C ARG A 431 11.88 -13.36 -0.83
N ASP A 432 11.98 -13.46 0.49
CA ASP A 432 11.44 -12.45 1.41
C ASP A 432 12.23 -11.13 1.27
N ASN A 433 13.55 -11.20 1.01
CA ASN A 433 14.37 -10.05 0.65
C ASN A 433 13.92 -9.40 -0.66
N LEU A 434 13.63 -10.19 -1.71
CA LEU A 434 13.09 -9.65 -2.96
C LEU A 434 11.72 -9.01 -2.74
N GLU A 435 10.82 -9.62 -1.97
CA GLU A 435 9.53 -9.02 -1.63
C GLU A 435 9.70 -7.66 -0.95
N HIS A 436 10.60 -7.57 0.03
CA HIS A 436 10.94 -6.30 0.67
C HIS A 436 11.48 -5.29 -0.34
N ARG A 437 12.39 -5.70 -1.25
CA ARG A 437 12.94 -4.82 -2.29
C ARG A 437 11.87 -4.28 -3.24
N LEU A 438 10.96 -5.14 -3.69
CA LEU A 438 9.86 -4.77 -4.57
C LEU A 438 8.93 -3.73 -3.94
N VAL A 439 8.63 -3.90 -2.65
CA VAL A 439 7.76 -2.99 -1.91
C VAL A 439 8.49 -1.68 -1.62
N THR A 440 9.67 -1.74 -0.99
CA THR A 440 10.37 -0.58 -0.43
C THR A 440 11.13 0.24 -1.48
N HIS A 441 11.81 -0.42 -2.43
CA HIS A 441 12.72 0.24 -3.37
C HIS A 441 12.16 0.32 -4.79
N CYS A 442 11.38 -0.67 -5.22
CA CYS A 442 10.73 -0.64 -6.55
C CYS A 442 9.41 0.15 -6.56
N GLY A 443 8.89 0.53 -5.38
CA GLY A 443 7.69 1.36 -5.24
C GLY A 443 6.39 0.62 -5.57
N LEU A 444 6.32 -0.69 -5.34
CA LEU A 444 5.14 -1.52 -5.60
C LEU A 444 4.23 -1.72 -4.36
N GLN A 445 4.37 -0.88 -3.33
CA GLN A 445 3.57 -0.92 -2.09
C GLN A 445 2.06 -0.99 -2.34
N ALA A 446 1.54 -0.21 -3.28
CA ALA A 446 0.11 -0.15 -3.60
C ALA A 446 -0.34 -1.23 -4.62
N THR A 447 0.57 -2.01 -5.19
CA THR A 447 0.28 -2.93 -6.30
C THR A 447 0.53 -4.37 -5.88
N SER A 448 -0.28 -4.86 -4.94
CA SER A 448 -0.12 -6.21 -4.35
C SER A 448 -0.10 -7.33 -5.40
N GLY A 449 -0.86 -7.16 -6.50
CA GLY A 449 -0.86 -8.07 -7.64
C GLY A 449 0.46 -8.15 -8.39
N ALA A 450 1.14 -7.03 -8.64
CA ALA A 450 2.42 -7.00 -9.34
C ALA A 450 3.54 -7.65 -8.50
N VAL A 451 3.55 -7.40 -7.18
CA VAL A 451 4.47 -8.05 -6.24
C VAL A 451 4.22 -9.55 -6.22
N LYS A 452 2.95 -9.98 -6.10
CA LYS A 452 2.59 -11.40 -6.20
C LYS A 452 3.05 -11.97 -7.54
N PHE A 453 2.77 -11.33 -8.67
CA PHE A 453 3.15 -11.84 -9.98
C PHE A 453 4.68 -12.04 -10.12
N LEU A 454 5.49 -11.05 -9.75
CA LEU A 454 6.96 -11.12 -9.77
C LEU A 454 7.50 -12.23 -8.85
N LEU A 455 6.92 -12.39 -7.65
CA LEU A 455 7.29 -13.47 -6.72
C LEU A 455 6.77 -14.85 -7.15
N GLY A 456 5.93 -14.94 -8.19
CA GLY A 456 5.26 -16.19 -8.53
C GLY A 456 4.20 -16.57 -7.48
N ARG A 457 3.52 -15.58 -6.96
CA ARG A 457 2.22 -15.61 -6.29
C ARG A 457 1.16 -16.25 -7.18
N SER A 458 0.26 -17.10 -6.69
CA SER A 458 -1.02 -17.26 -7.37
C SER A 458 -1.80 -15.96 -7.24
N LEU A 459 -2.42 -15.50 -8.34
CA LEU A 459 -3.26 -14.31 -8.34
C LEU A 459 -4.73 -14.61 -8.05
N ALA A 460 -5.13 -15.89 -7.92
CA ALA A 460 -6.53 -16.29 -7.73
C ALA A 460 -7.24 -15.65 -6.51
N SER A 461 -6.51 -15.22 -5.49
CA SER A 461 -7.04 -14.50 -4.33
C SER A 461 -7.17 -12.97 -4.53
N ASP A 462 -6.79 -12.47 -5.70
CA ASP A 462 -6.75 -11.05 -6.09
C ASP A 462 -7.45 -10.88 -7.44
N THR A 463 -8.78 -10.93 -7.41
CA THR A 463 -9.62 -10.96 -8.62
C THR A 463 -9.35 -9.77 -9.56
N THR A 464 -9.02 -8.60 -9.01
CA THR A 464 -8.67 -7.42 -9.82
C THR A 464 -7.40 -7.67 -10.62
N SER A 465 -6.34 -8.12 -9.94
CA SER A 465 -5.05 -8.36 -10.59
C SER A 465 -5.06 -9.59 -11.50
N ASP A 466 -5.84 -10.62 -11.17
CA ASP A 466 -5.92 -11.85 -11.95
C ASP A 466 -6.75 -11.70 -13.24
N HIS A 467 -7.80 -10.87 -13.23
CA HIS A 467 -8.72 -10.75 -14.37
C HIS A 467 -8.59 -9.45 -15.16
N TYR A 468 -8.07 -8.37 -14.57
CA TYR A 468 -8.09 -7.04 -15.19
C TYR A 468 -6.71 -6.45 -15.44
N HIS A 469 -5.64 -7.04 -14.90
CA HIS A 469 -4.27 -6.64 -15.20
C HIS A 469 -3.57 -7.74 -16.00
N ASN A 470 -3.28 -7.45 -17.27
CA ASN A 470 -2.49 -8.37 -18.08
C ASN A 470 -0.99 -8.11 -17.85
N PHE A 471 -0.40 -8.85 -16.92
CA PHE A 471 1.04 -8.73 -16.67
C PHE A 471 1.90 -9.36 -17.77
N ALA A 472 1.37 -10.29 -18.56
CA ALA A 472 2.11 -11.02 -19.59
C ALA A 472 2.23 -10.27 -20.92
N ASP A 473 1.37 -9.28 -21.17
CA ASP A 473 1.47 -8.47 -22.39
C ASP A 473 2.69 -7.51 -22.37
N PRO A 474 3.09 -6.96 -23.54
CA PRO A 474 4.25 -6.06 -23.61
C PRO A 474 4.18 -4.86 -22.67
N SER A 475 2.97 -4.30 -22.43
CA SER A 475 2.79 -3.14 -21.55
C SER A 475 2.96 -3.50 -20.08
N GLY A 476 2.43 -4.66 -19.66
CA GLY A 476 2.60 -5.23 -18.33
C GLY A 476 4.05 -5.58 -18.06
N GLN A 477 4.73 -6.24 -19.00
CA GLN A 477 6.16 -6.54 -18.89
C GLN A 477 7.01 -5.27 -18.82
N GLU A 478 6.68 -4.23 -19.59
CA GLU A 478 7.33 -2.91 -19.52
C GLU A 478 7.16 -2.28 -18.13
N MET A 479 5.93 -2.28 -17.61
CA MET A 479 5.62 -1.72 -16.29
C MET A 479 6.42 -2.44 -15.18
N LEU A 480 6.43 -3.77 -15.22
CA LEU A 480 7.16 -4.60 -14.26
C LEU A 480 8.67 -4.38 -14.35
N TYR A 481 9.23 -4.35 -15.56
CA TYR A 481 10.65 -4.05 -15.77
C TYR A 481 11.02 -2.66 -15.24
N ARG A 482 10.22 -1.63 -15.54
CA ARG A 482 10.44 -0.28 -15.02
C ARG A 482 10.39 -0.22 -13.51
N ALA A 483 9.55 -1.02 -12.86
CA ALA A 483 9.52 -1.11 -11.41
C ALA A 483 10.83 -1.71 -10.86
N LEU A 484 11.29 -2.84 -11.42
CA LEU A 484 12.57 -3.46 -11.05
C LEU A 484 13.76 -2.51 -11.27
N ALA A 485 13.72 -1.73 -12.35
CA ALA A 485 14.72 -0.72 -12.69
C ALA A 485 14.66 0.54 -11.79
N ARG A 486 13.82 0.61 -10.76
CA ARG A 486 13.88 1.67 -9.75
C ARG A 486 14.84 1.35 -8.61
N ASP A 487 15.19 0.08 -8.40
CA ASP A 487 16.17 -0.30 -7.39
C ASP A 487 17.59 0.11 -7.84
N ARG A 488 17.93 1.36 -7.54
CA ARG A 488 19.16 2.02 -8.03
C ARG A 488 20.45 1.50 -7.40
N ARG A 489 20.35 0.72 -6.32
CA ARG A 489 21.50 0.17 -5.60
C ARG A 489 22.34 -0.79 -6.46
N PHE A 490 21.78 -1.29 -7.57
CA PHE A 490 22.40 -2.34 -8.39
C PHE A 490 22.46 -1.98 -9.88
N PHE A 491 22.35 -0.69 -10.22
CA PHE A 491 22.61 -0.26 -11.60
C PHE A 491 24.07 -0.39 -11.95
N CYS A 492 24.31 -0.94 -13.15
CA CYS A 492 25.63 -1.20 -13.71
C CYS A 492 26.01 -0.22 -14.82
N GLU A 493 25.36 0.94 -14.90
CA GLU A 493 25.97 2.07 -15.60
C GLU A 493 26.84 2.83 -14.59
N PRO A 494 28.01 3.36 -14.99
CA PRO A 494 28.76 4.23 -14.11
C PRO A 494 27.83 5.32 -13.60
N VAL A 495 27.86 5.57 -12.29
CA VAL A 495 27.23 6.76 -11.71
C VAL A 495 27.54 7.92 -12.66
N PRO A 496 26.53 8.60 -13.25
CA PRO A 496 26.78 9.69 -14.17
C PRO A 496 27.82 10.59 -13.53
N ARG A 497 28.98 10.77 -14.16
CA ARG A 497 29.97 11.72 -13.66
C ARG A 497 29.33 13.09 -13.80
N LEU A 498 28.81 13.57 -12.69
CA LEU A 498 28.28 14.92 -12.52
C LEU A 498 29.48 15.87 -12.68
N SER A 499 29.59 16.52 -13.84
CA SER A 499 30.62 17.52 -14.12
C SER A 499 29.98 18.81 -14.64
N GLY A 500 30.35 19.94 -14.03
CA GLY A 500 29.83 21.28 -14.34
C GLY A 500 29.63 22.11 -13.06
N GLU A 501 29.65 23.44 -13.17
CA GLU A 501 29.18 24.31 -12.08
C GLU A 501 27.67 24.10 -11.86
N GLY A 502 27.22 24.03 -10.60
CA GLY A 502 25.80 23.89 -10.25
C GLY A 502 25.25 22.46 -10.15
N VAL A 503 26.09 21.42 -10.23
CA VAL A 503 25.61 20.02 -10.15
C VAL A 503 25.57 19.52 -8.71
N TYR A 504 24.35 19.31 -8.18
CA TYR A 504 24.12 18.76 -6.84
C TYR A 504 23.55 17.33 -6.91
N PRO A 505 24.19 16.32 -6.31
CA PRO A 505 23.60 14.98 -6.22
C PRO A 505 22.36 15.01 -5.32
N ALA A 506 21.23 14.48 -5.79
CA ALA A 506 20.06 14.26 -4.95
C ALA A 506 20.42 13.36 -3.75
N GLN A 507 20.28 13.92 -2.55
CA GLN A 507 20.50 13.21 -1.29
C GLN A 507 19.42 12.16 -0.99
N ASP A 508 18.32 12.14 -1.77
CA ASP A 508 17.19 11.22 -1.61
C ASP A 508 16.77 10.68 -2.99
N PRO A 509 16.67 9.34 -3.18
CA PRO A 509 16.22 8.72 -4.43
C PRO A 509 14.79 9.10 -4.87
N ARG A 510 13.99 9.74 -4.00
CA ARG A 510 12.66 10.28 -4.32
C ARG A 510 12.69 11.71 -4.88
N LYS A 511 13.82 12.41 -4.82
CA LYS A 511 13.96 13.80 -5.32
C LYS A 511 14.52 13.83 -6.74
N ARG A 512 13.98 14.72 -7.58
CA ARG A 512 14.46 14.96 -8.95
C ARG A 512 15.72 15.83 -8.91
N ASN A 513 16.73 15.53 -9.72
CA ASN A 513 17.84 16.46 -9.98
C ASN A 513 17.38 17.52 -10.98
N LEU A 514 17.63 18.78 -10.68
CA LEU A 514 17.51 19.87 -11.65
C LEU A 514 18.82 19.95 -12.44
N LEU A 515 18.72 20.05 -13.77
CA LEU A 515 19.86 20.27 -14.66
C LEU A 515 19.61 21.58 -15.41
N GLU A 516 20.37 22.61 -15.08
CA GLU A 516 20.39 23.86 -15.86
C GLU A 516 21.53 23.79 -16.88
N ILE A 517 21.20 24.03 -18.15
CA ILE A 517 22.19 24.07 -19.24
C ILE A 517 21.99 25.39 -19.99
N GLU A 518 23.07 26.15 -20.14
CA GLU A 518 23.11 27.33 -21.01
C GLU A 518 23.82 26.95 -22.31
N VAL A 519 23.10 27.01 -23.44
CA VAL A 519 23.63 26.63 -24.76
C VAL A 519 23.34 27.74 -25.76
N ALA A 520 24.38 28.25 -26.44
CA ALA A 520 24.22 29.13 -27.58
C ALA A 520 24.01 28.30 -28.85
N VAL A 521 22.82 28.38 -29.45
CA VAL A 521 22.44 27.67 -30.68
C VAL A 521 22.17 28.66 -31.80
N LYS A 522 22.50 28.30 -33.05
CA LYS A 522 22.19 29.12 -34.22
C LYS A 522 20.70 29.06 -34.55
N ALA A 523 20.18 30.08 -35.23
CA ALA A 523 18.84 30.05 -35.80
C ALA A 523 18.65 28.84 -36.73
N ASP A 524 17.41 28.35 -36.83
CA ASP A 524 17.01 27.16 -37.60
C ASP A 524 17.74 25.87 -37.22
N SER A 525 18.25 25.81 -35.99
CA SER A 525 18.89 24.61 -35.45
C SER A 525 17.96 23.87 -34.48
N THR A 526 18.12 22.55 -34.43
CA THR A 526 17.44 21.68 -33.48
C THR A 526 18.37 21.33 -32.33
N LEU A 527 17.91 21.52 -31.10
CA LEU A 527 18.57 21.01 -29.90
C LEU A 527 17.87 19.73 -29.45
N ASP A 528 18.56 18.61 -29.56
CA ASP A 528 18.09 17.31 -29.06
C ASP A 528 18.61 17.06 -27.65
N LEU A 529 17.68 16.99 -26.70
CA LEU A 529 17.97 16.60 -25.33
C LEU A 529 17.50 15.16 -25.13
N SER A 530 18.45 14.24 -24.99
CA SER A 530 18.15 12.83 -24.72
C SER A 530 18.77 12.39 -23.39
N CYS A 531 17.93 11.90 -22.49
CA CYS A 531 18.34 11.15 -21.32
C CYS A 531 18.09 9.66 -21.56
N LEU A 532 19.10 8.81 -21.31
CA LEU A 532 19.00 7.34 -21.43
C LEU A 532 17.82 6.72 -20.66
N HIS A 533 17.25 7.47 -19.70
CA HIS A 533 16.24 6.98 -18.76
C HIS A 533 14.88 7.71 -18.85
N GLY A 534 14.58 8.37 -19.98
CA GLY A 534 13.19 8.65 -20.35
C GLY A 534 12.74 10.12 -20.39
N ILE A 535 13.65 11.05 -20.67
CA ILE A 535 13.25 12.36 -21.22
C ILE A 535 13.98 12.52 -22.54
N SER A 536 13.24 12.47 -23.64
CA SER A 536 13.72 12.89 -24.95
C SER A 536 12.83 14.03 -25.41
N GLY A 537 13.41 15.19 -25.67
CA GLY A 537 12.70 16.36 -26.17
C GLY A 537 13.56 17.07 -27.21
N THR A 538 12.94 17.42 -28.33
CA THR A 538 13.56 18.22 -29.38
C THR A 538 13.00 19.64 -29.27
N LEU A 539 13.88 20.61 -29.03
CA LEU A 539 13.54 22.02 -29.10
C LEU A 539 13.94 22.53 -30.49
N SER A 540 12.95 22.92 -31.27
CA SER A 540 13.18 23.62 -32.54
C SER A 540 13.26 25.12 -32.26
N VAL A 541 14.41 25.71 -32.51
CA VAL A 541 14.60 27.16 -32.38
C VAL A 541 14.11 27.79 -33.68
N LEU A 542 12.86 28.26 -33.68
CA LEU A 542 12.32 29.06 -34.77
C LEU A 542 12.88 30.48 -34.66
N GLU A 543 13.21 31.09 -35.80
CA GLU A 543 13.73 32.48 -35.88
C GLU A 543 12.89 33.46 -35.02
N PRO A 544 13.53 34.51 -34.44
CA PRO A 544 12.85 35.47 -33.58
C PRO A 544 11.68 36.19 -34.24
#